data_AF-A0A5C7PJ72-F1
#
_entry.id   AF-A0A5C7PJ72-F1
#
_cell.length_a   1.000
_cell.length_b   1.000
_cell.length_c   1.000
_cell.angle_alpha   90.00
_cell.angle_beta   90.00
_cell.angle_gamma   90.00
#
_symmetry.space_group_name_H-M   'P 1'
#
loop_
_entity.id
_entity.type
_entity.pdbx_description
1 polymer ?
#
loop_
_entity_poly.entity_id
_entity_poly.type
_entity_poly.pdbx_seq_one_letter_code
_entity_poly.pdbx_strand_id
1 'polypeptide(L)'
;MKYLGRLAALGCIACRKMGYEDSGAEIHHIRETVGMGQRAGHDEAIPLCPAHHRGTHHPHVPSIHLARREFIARFGTELELLAEVRKAIGHCK
;
A
#
# COMPACT_ATOMS: atom_id res chain seq x y z
N MET A 1 16.65 -7.52 1.41
CA MET A 1 16.36 -7.18 -0.01
C MET A 1 15.25 -8.03 -0.67
N LYS A 2 14.97 -9.27 -0.27
CA LYS A 2 13.94 -10.12 -0.93
C LYS A 2 12.47 -9.66 -0.75
N TYR A 3 12.16 -8.90 0.31
CA TYR A 3 10.79 -8.48 0.62
C TYR A 3 10.30 -7.33 -0.28
N LEU A 4 11.03 -6.21 -0.32
CA LEU A 4 10.65 -5.04 -1.15
C LEU A 4 10.59 -5.35 -2.65
N GLY A 5 11.45 -6.26 -3.14
CA GLY A 5 11.36 -6.72 -4.53
C GLY A 5 10.06 -7.48 -4.84
N ARG A 6 9.56 -8.28 -3.89
CA ARG A 6 8.24 -8.93 -4.02
C ARG A 6 7.11 -7.92 -3.96
N LEU A 7 7.23 -6.87 -3.15
CA LEU A 7 6.25 -5.78 -3.11
C LEU A 7 6.20 -5.05 -4.46
N ALA A 8 7.35 -4.69 -5.02
CA ALA A 8 7.41 -4.03 -6.32
C ALA A 8 6.81 -4.91 -7.44
N ALA A 9 7.12 -6.22 -7.43
CA ALA A 9 6.58 -7.18 -8.39
C ALA A 9 5.07 -7.44 -8.22
N LEU A 10 4.52 -7.25 -7.01
CA LEU A 10 3.09 -7.37 -6.75
C LEU A 10 2.29 -6.28 -7.48
N GLY A 11 2.90 -5.11 -7.71
CA GLY A 11 2.19 -3.93 -8.19
C GLY A 11 1.29 -3.31 -7.12
N CYS A 12 0.56 -2.25 -7.50
CA CYS A 12 -0.24 -1.49 -6.54
C CYS A 12 -1.40 -2.30 -5.96
N ILE A 13 -1.43 -2.48 -4.63
CA ILE A 13 -2.47 -3.27 -3.97
C ILE A 13 -3.89 -2.69 -4.19
N ALA A 14 -4.03 -1.36 -4.23
CA ALA A 14 -5.30 -0.70 -4.53
C ALA A 14 -5.74 -0.90 -5.99
N CYS A 15 -4.81 -0.87 -6.95
CA CYS A 15 -5.10 -1.17 -8.36
C CYS A 15 -5.56 -2.63 -8.54
N ARG A 16 -4.95 -3.58 -7.81
CA ARG A 16 -5.37 -4.99 -7.84
C ARG A 16 -6.79 -5.20 -7.35
N LYS A 17 -7.22 -4.47 -6.31
CA LYS A 17 -8.63 -4.46 -5.86
C LYS A 17 -9.61 -3.92 -6.91
N MET A 18 -9.11 -3.14 -7.87
CA MET A 18 -9.89 -2.65 -9.01
C MET A 18 -9.79 -3.56 -10.25
N GLY A 19 -9.08 -4.71 -10.16
CA GLY A 19 -8.88 -5.65 -11.25
C GLY A 19 -7.67 -5.35 -12.15
N TYR A 20 -6.79 -4.42 -11.77
CA TYR A 20 -5.58 -4.09 -12.53
C TYR A 20 -4.33 -4.73 -11.91
N GLU A 21 -3.68 -5.64 -12.64
CA GLU A 21 -2.54 -6.42 -12.11
C GLU A 21 -1.17 -5.82 -12.48
N ASP A 22 -1.04 -5.13 -13.61
CA ASP A 22 0.24 -4.63 -14.15
C ASP A 22 0.59 -3.19 -13.73
N SER A 23 0.15 -2.76 -12.56
CA SER A 23 0.41 -1.40 -12.08
C SER A 23 1.79 -1.29 -11.42
N GLY A 24 2.62 -0.35 -11.88
CA GLY A 24 3.87 0.00 -11.20
C GLY A 24 3.62 0.48 -9.76
N ALA A 25 4.52 0.15 -8.84
CA ALA A 25 4.38 0.48 -7.43
C ALA A 25 5.63 1.16 -6.84
N GLU A 26 5.38 2.19 -6.05
CA GLU A 26 6.28 2.77 -5.07
C GLU A 26 6.05 2.11 -3.71
N ILE A 27 7.07 2.10 -2.86
CA ILE A 27 6.95 1.53 -1.51
C ILE A 27 6.38 2.59 -0.57
N HIS A 28 5.21 2.28 -0.01
CA HIS A 28 4.59 3.06 1.05
C HIS A 28 4.82 2.38 2.39
N HIS A 29 5.58 3.02 3.29
CA HIS A 29 5.75 2.54 4.66
C HIS A 29 4.55 2.96 5.50
N ILE A 30 3.89 1.98 6.12
CA ILE A 30 2.68 2.24 6.90
C ILE A 30 3.03 2.98 8.19
N ARG A 31 2.14 3.86 8.64
CA ARG A 31 2.35 4.67 9.86
C ARG A 31 1.42 4.29 11.02
N GLU A 32 0.41 3.45 10.78
CA GLU A 32 -0.60 3.07 11.78
C GLU A 32 -0.09 2.12 12.88
N THR A 33 0.97 1.33 12.63
CA THR A 33 1.51 0.36 13.61
C THR A 33 2.41 0.98 14.68
N VAL A 34 2.64 2.28 14.61
CA VAL A 34 3.74 2.91 15.34
C VAL A 34 3.17 3.79 16.45
N GLY A 35 3.14 3.26 17.68
CA GLY A 35 2.96 4.09 18.86
C GLY A 35 3.98 5.24 18.88
N MET A 36 3.62 6.38 19.49
CA MET A 36 4.48 7.58 19.57
C MET A 36 5.93 7.20 19.91
N GLY A 37 6.83 7.27 18.93
CA GLY A 37 8.28 7.08 19.12
C GLY A 37 8.90 5.78 18.60
N GLN A 38 8.16 4.85 18.01
CA GLN A 38 8.76 3.68 17.34
C GLN A 38 9.03 3.97 15.85
N ARG A 39 9.81 3.13 15.17
CA ARG A 39 9.96 3.14 13.71
C ARG A 39 9.22 1.92 13.16
N ALA A 40 8.44 2.10 12.11
CA ALA A 40 7.83 0.97 11.41
C ALA A 40 8.92 -0.02 10.96
N GLY A 41 8.67 -1.31 11.17
CA GLY A 41 9.58 -2.38 10.77
C GLY A 41 9.80 -2.38 9.25
N HIS A 42 10.92 -2.93 8.79
CA HIS A 42 11.21 -3.06 7.36
C HIS A 42 10.16 -3.91 6.58
N ASP A 43 9.33 -4.66 7.30
CA ASP A 43 8.23 -5.51 6.81
C ASP A 43 6.84 -4.88 6.99
N GLU A 44 6.79 -3.57 7.24
CA GLU A 44 5.58 -2.77 7.39
C GLU A 44 5.46 -1.79 6.22
N ALA A 45 5.26 -2.34 5.02
CA ALA A 45 5.09 -1.55 3.81
C ALA A 45 4.11 -2.19 2.84
N ILE A 46 3.42 -1.35 2.08
CA ILE A 46 2.50 -1.74 1.01
C ILE A 46 2.94 -1.13 -0.33
N PRO A 47 2.77 -1.83 -1.45
CA PRO A 47 3.05 -1.30 -2.78
C PRO A 47 1.88 -0.45 -3.28
N LEU A 48 2.13 0.82 -3.64
CA LEU A 48 1.12 1.74 -4.18
C LEU A 48 1.65 2.47 -5.42
N CYS A 49 0.83 2.63 -6.46
CA CYS A 49 1.21 3.43 -7.63
C CYS A 49 1.24 4.93 -7.27
N PRO A 50 1.89 5.80 -8.07
CA PRO A 50 1.97 7.24 -7.77
C PRO A 50 0.60 7.90 -7.54
N ALA A 51 -0.45 7.44 -8.24
CA ALA A 51 -1.82 7.95 -8.07
C ALA A 51 -2.40 7.59 -6.70
N HIS A 52 -2.34 6.32 -6.29
CA HIS A 52 -2.82 5.86 -4.99
C HIS A 52 -1.88 6.24 -3.82
N HIS A 53 -0.60 6.47 -4.09
CA HIS A 53 0.40 6.83 -3.09
C HIS A 53 0.43 8.34 -2.83
N ARG A 54 0.84 9.12 -3.84
CA ARG A 54 1.13 10.56 -3.73
C ARG A 54 0.01 11.44 -4.26
N GLY A 55 -0.94 10.87 -5.02
CA GLY A 55 -2.08 11.59 -5.55
C GLY A 55 -1.85 12.29 -6.88
N THR A 56 -1.00 11.73 -7.75
CA THR A 56 -0.73 12.32 -9.08
C THR A 56 -1.96 12.48 -9.97
N HIS A 57 -3.07 11.77 -9.68
CA HIS A 57 -4.34 11.80 -10.43
C HIS A 57 -5.52 12.32 -9.58
N HIS A 58 -5.25 13.02 -8.48
CA HIS A 58 -6.31 13.61 -7.65
C HIS A 58 -7.08 14.70 -8.42
N PRO A 59 -8.41 14.85 -8.27
CA PRO A 59 -9.31 14.11 -7.37
C PRO A 59 -9.92 12.82 -7.96
N HIS A 60 -9.60 12.45 -9.20
CA HIS A 60 -10.24 11.31 -9.86
C HIS A 60 -9.87 9.95 -9.25
N VAL A 61 -8.69 9.86 -8.64
CA VAL A 61 -8.22 8.67 -7.93
C VAL A 61 -7.92 9.07 -6.48
N PRO A 62 -8.56 8.44 -5.48
CA PRO A 62 -8.25 8.75 -4.09
C PRO A 62 -6.86 8.24 -3.74
N SER A 63 -6.10 9.07 -3.03
CA SER A 63 -4.72 8.80 -2.60
C SER A 63 -4.66 8.65 -1.09
N ILE A 64 -3.80 7.75 -0.59
CA ILE A 64 -3.58 7.60 0.86
C ILE A 64 -3.06 8.90 1.49
N HIS A 65 -2.27 9.71 0.77
CA HIS A 65 -1.70 10.96 1.28
C HIS A 65 -2.57 12.21 1.05
N LEU A 66 -3.42 12.24 0.01
CA LEU A 66 -4.26 13.42 -0.31
C LEU A 66 -5.75 13.25 0.00
N ALA A 67 -6.29 12.04 -0.09
CA ALA A 67 -7.72 11.73 0.08
C ALA A 67 -7.92 10.49 0.96
N ARG A 68 -7.23 10.44 2.10
CA ARG A 68 -7.14 9.27 2.98
C ARG A 68 -8.50 8.65 3.35
N ARG A 69 -9.49 9.48 3.68
CA ARG A 69 -10.83 8.99 4.07
C ARG A 69 -11.51 8.23 2.94
N GLU A 70 -11.45 8.77 1.73
CA GLU A 70 -12.02 8.13 0.55
C GLU A 70 -11.21 6.89 0.14
N PHE A 71 -9.88 6.99 0.21
CA PHE A 71 -8.98 5.86 -0.03
C PHE A 71 -9.34 4.68 0.88
N ILE A 72 -9.47 4.92 2.18
CA ILE A 72 -9.81 3.88 3.17
C ILE A 72 -11.21 3.33 2.89
N ALA A 73 -12.19 4.18 2.62
CA ALA A 73 -13.55 3.73 2.31
C ALA A 73 -13.61 2.82 1.07
N ARG A 74 -12.71 3.02 0.11
CA ARG A 74 -12.69 2.27 -1.15
C ARG A 74 -11.79 1.02 -1.12
N PHE A 75 -10.66 1.08 -0.44
CA PHE A 75 -9.62 0.05 -0.52
C PHE A 75 -9.28 -0.62 0.82
N GLY A 76 -9.63 0.01 1.94
CA GLY A 76 -9.24 -0.42 3.28
C GLY A 76 -8.12 0.42 3.90
N THR A 77 -7.91 0.19 5.19
CA THR A 77 -6.85 0.77 6.02
C THR A 77 -5.46 0.27 5.61
N GLU A 78 -4.41 0.94 6.09
CA GLU A 78 -3.02 0.53 5.84
C GLU A 78 -2.76 -0.88 6.40
N LEU A 79 -3.35 -1.21 7.56
CA LEU A 79 -3.25 -2.52 8.20
C LEU A 79 -3.94 -3.64 7.42
N GLU A 80 -5.16 -3.40 6.93
CA GLU A 80 -5.91 -4.37 6.12
C GLU A 80 -5.15 -4.67 4.82
N LEU A 81 -4.67 -3.61 4.14
CA LEU A 81 -3.87 -3.75 2.93
C LEU A 81 -2.53 -4.46 3.20
N LEU A 82 -1.89 -4.22 4.34
CA LEU A 82 -0.67 -4.93 4.72
C LEU A 82 -0.93 -6.44 4.90
N ALA A 83 -2.03 -6.82 5.55
CA ALA A 83 -2.40 -8.22 5.71
C ALA A 83 -2.63 -8.91 4.35
N GLU A 84 -3.31 -8.23 3.42
CA GLU A 84 -3.52 -8.72 2.06
C GLU A 84 -2.22 -8.87 1.27
N VAL A 85 -1.36 -7.85 1.33
CA VAL A 85 -0.02 -7.88 0.71
C VAL A 85 0.78 -9.06 1.22
N ARG A 86 0.85 -9.26 2.54
CA ARG A 86 1.56 -10.37 3.18
C ARG A 86 1.07 -11.73 2.68
N LYS A 87 -0.25 -11.92 2.61
CA LYS A 87 -0.86 -13.13 2.06
C LYS A 87 -0.47 -13.33 0.59
N ALA A 88 -0.54 -12.26 -0.21
CA ALA A 88 -0.29 -12.33 -1.65
C ALA A 88 1.17 -12.69 -2.00
N ILE A 89 2.15 -12.26 -1.21
CA ILE A 89 3.57 -12.56 -1.44
C ILE A 89 4.07 -13.79 -0.65
N GLY A 90 3.16 -14.56 -0.03
CA GLY A 90 3.50 -15.72 0.80
C GLY A 90 4.36 -15.37 2.01
N HIS A 91 4.16 -14.20 2.60
CA HIS A 91 4.88 -13.74 3.79
C HIS A 91 4.02 -13.93 5.04
N CYS A 92 4.03 -15.13 5.61
CA CYS A 92 3.55 -15.37 6.96
C CYS A 92 4.68 -15.02 7.94
N LYS A 93 4.40 -14.11 8.88
CA LYS A 93 5.19 -13.96 10.11
C LYS A 93 4.46 -14.70 11.22
#